data_AF-A0A6B3H827-F1
#
_entry.id   AF-A0A6B3H827-F1
#
_cell.length_a   1.000
_cell.length_b   1.000
_cell.length_c   1.000
_cell.angle_alpha   90.00
_cell.angle_beta   90.00
_cell.angle_gamma   90.00
#
_symmetry.space_group_name_H-M   'P 1'
#
loop_
_entity.id
_entity.type
_entity.pdbx_description
1 polymer ?
#
loop_
_entity_poly.entity_id
_entity_poly.type
_entity_poly.pdbx_seq_one_letter_code
_entity_poly.pdbx_strand_id
1 'polypeptide(L)'
;IVRGGDLGVTGHIGWYVPKYWADKHPDVTDWKNLNKYAEELKTAESGGKGQLMDGSPSYVTNDVALVKNLDLDYKVVFAGSEAAQITQIQQFAKEKKPFLSYWYQPQWLFNEVPMVEVKLPEYTDECAAKDPADIDCAYPTTPLQKFLNADFVERGGDAASFLKKFQWSERDQNEVSEMIAQQRLTPEEAAKRWIDRHPDVWKKWLDKG
;
A
#
# COMPACT_ATOMS: atom_id res chain seq x y z
N ILE A 1 -14.18 21.54 -4.16
CA ILE A 1 -13.99 20.30 -3.37
C ILE A 1 -13.87 20.71 -1.91
N VAL A 2 -14.46 19.96 -0.99
CA VAL A 2 -14.40 20.21 0.46
C VAL A 2 -13.94 18.96 1.22
N ARG A 3 -13.24 19.14 2.34
CA ARG A 3 -12.81 18.02 3.20
C ARG A 3 -14.03 17.39 3.88
N GLY A 4 -14.22 16.09 3.67
CA GLY A 4 -15.31 15.27 4.23
C GLY A 4 -14.94 14.55 5.54
N GLY A 5 -13.77 14.85 6.10
CA GLY A 5 -13.22 14.18 7.28
C GLY A 5 -12.38 12.97 6.94
N ASP A 6 -11.87 12.30 7.97
CA ASP A 6 -10.98 11.15 7.82
C ASP A 6 -11.78 9.90 7.46
N LEU A 7 -11.18 9.04 6.64
CA LEU A 7 -11.72 7.74 6.25
C LEU A 7 -11.64 6.73 7.41
N GLY A 8 -10.78 6.96 8.40
CA GLY A 8 -10.60 6.11 9.58
C GLY A 8 -9.39 5.17 9.52
N VAL A 9 -8.72 5.09 8.36
CA VAL A 9 -7.51 4.31 8.15
C VAL A 9 -6.31 5.22 7.87
N THR A 10 -5.12 4.74 8.22
CA THR A 10 -3.87 5.41 7.92
C THR A 10 -3.16 4.63 6.83
N GLY A 11 -2.86 5.31 5.72
CA GLY A 11 -2.09 4.75 4.62
C GLY A 11 -0.60 4.88 4.88
N HIS A 12 0.16 3.83 4.60
CA HIS A 12 1.62 3.87 4.60
C HIS A 12 2.16 3.13 3.38
N ILE A 13 3.11 3.74 2.69
CA ILE A 13 3.79 3.16 1.55
C ILE A 13 5.24 2.90 1.95
N GLY A 14 5.80 1.79 1.51
CA GLY A 14 7.18 1.45 1.83
C GLY A 14 7.74 0.34 0.97
N TRP A 15 8.98 -0.03 1.24
CA TRP A 15 9.61 -1.18 0.63
C TRP A 15 9.56 -2.35 1.59
N TYR A 16 9.20 -3.52 1.09
CA TYR A 16 8.92 -4.68 1.91
C TYR A 16 9.66 -5.90 1.38
N VAL A 17 10.14 -6.69 2.34
CA VAL A 17 10.75 -8.00 2.12
C VAL A 17 9.90 -9.08 2.79
N PRO A 18 9.90 -10.32 2.30
CA PRO A 18 9.17 -11.38 2.96
C PRO A 18 9.77 -11.71 4.33
N LYS A 19 8.92 -11.88 5.34
CA LYS A 19 9.35 -12.17 6.72
C LYS A 19 10.23 -13.41 6.81
N TYR A 20 9.93 -14.46 6.03
CA TYR A 20 10.72 -15.70 6.04
C TYR A 20 12.18 -15.50 5.59
N TRP A 21 12.47 -14.45 4.83
CA TRP A 21 13.82 -14.10 4.42
C TRP A 21 14.44 -13.12 5.41
N ALA A 22 13.70 -12.10 5.84
CA ALA A 22 14.14 -11.17 6.89
C ALA A 22 14.52 -11.87 8.21
N ASP A 23 13.79 -12.92 8.60
CA ASP A 23 14.12 -13.70 9.82
C ASP A 23 15.48 -14.41 9.73
N LYS A 24 15.97 -14.68 8.51
CA LYS A 24 17.30 -15.27 8.26
C LYS A 24 18.37 -14.22 7.97
N HIS A 25 17.96 -13.05 7.47
CA HIS A 25 18.81 -11.93 7.06
C HIS A 25 18.31 -10.63 7.72
N PRO A 26 18.37 -10.52 9.06
CA PRO A 26 17.68 -9.43 9.78
C PRO A 26 18.16 -8.03 9.39
N ASP A 27 19.42 -7.89 8.95
CA ASP A 27 19.99 -6.63 8.52
C ASP A 27 19.46 -6.14 7.17
N VAL A 28 18.74 -6.97 6.40
CA VAL A 28 18.08 -6.56 5.15
C VAL A 28 16.99 -5.51 5.36
N THR A 29 16.50 -5.36 6.59
CA THR A 29 15.48 -4.36 6.96
C THR A 29 16.03 -2.94 7.11
N ASP A 30 17.31 -2.72 6.83
CA ASP A 30 17.93 -1.40 6.70
C ASP A 30 18.38 -1.19 5.26
N TRP A 31 17.91 -0.12 4.62
CA TRP A 31 18.19 0.19 3.22
C TRP A 31 19.68 0.18 2.88
N LYS A 32 20.55 0.54 3.85
CA LYS A 32 22.01 0.57 3.68
C LYS A 32 22.61 -0.79 3.39
N ASN A 33 21.91 -1.87 3.74
CA ASN A 33 22.36 -3.24 3.53
C ASN A 33 21.82 -3.86 2.24
N LEU A 34 20.90 -3.20 1.52
CA LEU A 34 20.25 -3.79 0.35
C LEU A 34 21.27 -4.21 -0.72
N ASN A 35 22.30 -3.42 -1.01
CA ASN A 35 23.29 -3.78 -2.02
C ASN A 35 24.04 -5.10 -1.73
N LYS A 36 24.08 -5.57 -0.47
CA LYS A 36 24.61 -6.90 -0.14
C LYS A 36 23.79 -8.04 -0.75
N TYR A 37 22.50 -7.81 -1.00
CA TYR A 37 21.52 -8.78 -1.48
C TYR A 37 21.07 -8.56 -2.92
N ALA A 38 21.62 -7.56 -3.62
CA ALA A 38 21.24 -7.23 -4.99
C ALA A 38 21.38 -8.45 -5.92
N GLU A 39 22.44 -9.25 -5.75
CA GLU A 39 22.67 -10.49 -6.49
C GLU A 39 21.57 -11.54 -6.28
N GLU A 40 21.09 -11.71 -5.04
CA GLU A 40 20.03 -12.68 -4.71
C GLU A 40 18.67 -12.27 -5.27
N LEU A 41 18.48 -10.98 -5.53
CA LEU A 41 17.23 -10.39 -5.99
C LEU A 41 17.21 -10.13 -7.51
N LYS A 42 18.19 -10.64 -8.26
CA LYS A 42 18.23 -10.51 -9.73
C LYS A 42 17.08 -11.23 -10.41
N THR A 43 16.55 -10.61 -11.46
CA THR A 43 15.58 -11.20 -12.37
C THR A 43 16.04 -10.98 -13.82
N ALA A 44 15.34 -11.59 -14.79
CA ALA A 44 15.65 -11.36 -16.19
C ALA A 44 15.40 -9.90 -16.59
N GLU A 45 14.40 -9.28 -15.98
CA GLU A 45 13.91 -7.92 -16.24
C GLU A 45 14.78 -6.85 -15.57
N SER A 46 15.47 -7.20 -14.48
CA SER A 46 16.32 -6.29 -13.72
C SER A 46 17.65 -5.97 -14.40
N GLY A 47 18.00 -6.66 -15.50
CA GLY A 47 19.15 -6.33 -16.34
C GLY A 47 20.51 -6.49 -15.63
N GLY A 48 20.61 -7.50 -14.75
CA GLY A 48 21.84 -7.77 -14.00
C GLY A 48 22.00 -6.98 -12.70
N LYS A 49 20.98 -6.24 -12.26
CA LYS A 49 20.86 -5.59 -10.94
C LYS A 49 19.84 -6.31 -10.04
N GLY A 50 19.78 -5.99 -8.76
CA GLY A 50 18.65 -6.43 -7.92
C GLY A 50 17.31 -5.88 -8.43
N GLN A 51 16.22 -6.63 -8.29
CA GLN A 51 14.88 -6.15 -8.60
C GLN A 51 14.25 -5.46 -7.38
N LEU A 52 13.81 -4.22 -7.57
CA LEU A 52 12.75 -3.62 -6.77
C LEU A 52 11.45 -3.75 -7.57
N MET A 53 10.54 -4.60 -7.11
CA MET A 53 9.25 -4.83 -7.79
C MET A 53 8.30 -3.67 -7.48
N ASP A 54 7.72 -3.07 -8.51
CA ASP A 54 6.72 -2.00 -8.39
C ASP A 54 5.43 -2.43 -9.11
N GLY A 55 4.32 -1.75 -8.84
CA GLY A 55 3.00 -2.05 -9.35
C GLY A 55 2.79 -1.54 -10.77
N SER A 56 1.82 -0.63 -10.92
CA SER A 56 1.53 -0.01 -12.21
C SER A 56 2.48 1.15 -12.50
N PRO A 57 2.99 1.30 -13.74
CA PRO A 57 3.70 2.50 -14.18
C PRO A 57 2.88 3.79 -14.08
N SER A 58 1.55 3.68 -13.92
CA SER A 58 0.66 4.83 -13.71
C SER A 58 0.65 5.35 -12.27
N TYR A 59 1.21 4.60 -11.32
CA TYR A 59 1.34 5.05 -9.95
C TYR A 59 2.45 6.09 -9.85
N VAL A 60 2.21 7.10 -9.02
CA VAL A 60 3.22 8.11 -8.71
C VAL A 60 4.01 7.59 -7.52
N THR A 61 5.18 7.01 -7.79
CA THR A 61 6.12 6.50 -6.79
C THR A 61 7.43 7.26 -6.87
N ASN A 62 8.16 7.31 -5.76
CA ASN A 62 9.49 7.88 -5.65
C ASN A 62 10.59 6.83 -5.90
N ASP A 63 10.22 5.59 -6.22
CA ASP A 63 11.13 4.43 -6.11
C ASP A 63 12.31 4.50 -7.08
N VAL A 64 12.10 5.03 -8.28
CA VAL A 64 13.19 5.27 -9.24
C VAL A 64 14.18 6.31 -8.72
N ALA A 65 13.67 7.39 -8.10
CA ALA A 65 14.51 8.43 -7.50
C ALA A 65 15.24 7.88 -6.26
N LEU A 66 14.54 7.16 -5.39
CA LEU A 66 15.12 6.51 -4.21
C LEU A 66 16.25 5.54 -4.57
N VAL A 67 16.02 4.62 -5.52
CA VAL A 67 17.07 3.69 -5.97
C VAL A 67 18.30 4.44 -6.47
N LYS A 68 18.12 5.52 -7.23
CA LYS A 68 19.22 6.34 -7.74
C LYS A 68 19.94 7.13 -6.64
N ASN A 69 19.20 7.85 -5.82
CA ASN A 69 19.75 8.82 -4.86
C ASN A 69 20.32 8.14 -3.61
N LEU A 70 19.89 6.91 -3.32
CA LEU A 70 20.47 6.04 -2.30
C LEU A 70 21.63 5.16 -2.83
N ASP A 71 22.04 5.35 -4.09
CA ASP A 71 23.11 4.60 -4.76
C ASP A 71 22.94 3.07 -4.66
N LEU A 72 21.72 2.61 -4.92
CA LEU A 72 21.37 1.20 -4.83
C LEU A 72 21.62 0.48 -6.16
N ASP A 73 22.22 -0.72 -6.10
CA ASP A 73 22.43 -1.60 -7.26
C ASP A 73 21.16 -2.36 -7.64
N TYR A 74 20.09 -1.60 -7.81
CA TYR A 74 18.76 -2.10 -8.09
C TYR A 74 18.18 -1.45 -9.35
N LYS A 75 17.18 -2.12 -9.91
CA LYS A 75 16.33 -1.59 -10.96
C LYS A 75 14.88 -1.74 -10.53
N VAL A 76 14.11 -0.67 -10.67
CA VAL A 76 12.65 -0.70 -10.53
C VAL A 76 12.06 -1.46 -11.71
N VAL A 77 11.30 -2.52 -11.43
CA VAL A 77 10.62 -3.33 -12.44
C VAL A 77 9.13 -3.29 -12.13
N PHE A 78 8.37 -2.65 -13.03
CA PHE A 78 6.92 -2.53 -12.91
C PHE A 78 6.23 -3.81 -13.39
N ALA A 79 5.40 -4.40 -12.54
CA ALA A 79 4.57 -5.55 -12.87
C ALA A 79 3.41 -5.19 -13.83
N GLY A 80 3.14 -3.90 -14.04
CA GLY A 80 2.13 -3.39 -14.98
C GLY A 80 0.78 -3.11 -14.31
N SER A 81 0.42 -3.89 -13.29
CA SER A 81 -0.77 -3.68 -12.47
C SER A 81 -0.58 -4.24 -11.06
N GLU A 82 -1.38 -3.77 -10.09
CA GLU A 82 -1.38 -4.34 -8.73
C GLU A 82 -1.69 -5.84 -8.75
N ALA A 83 -2.65 -6.30 -9.56
CA ALA A 83 -2.99 -7.73 -9.65
C ALA A 83 -1.82 -8.60 -10.15
N ALA A 84 -1.04 -8.08 -11.10
CA ALA A 84 0.17 -8.75 -11.58
C ALA A 84 1.25 -8.78 -10.48
N GLN A 85 1.43 -7.67 -9.76
CA GLN A 85 2.37 -7.58 -8.63
C GLN A 85 2.02 -8.57 -7.52
N ILE A 86 0.74 -8.65 -7.12
CA ILE A 86 0.23 -9.63 -6.14
C ILE A 86 0.55 -11.05 -6.58
N THR A 87 0.29 -11.37 -7.85
CA THR A 87 0.55 -12.70 -8.40
C THR A 87 2.03 -13.06 -8.31
N GLN A 88 2.92 -12.11 -8.63
CA GLN A 88 4.37 -12.31 -8.56
C GLN A 88 4.87 -12.48 -7.12
N ILE A 89 4.38 -11.64 -6.18
CA ILE A 89 4.68 -11.77 -4.74
C ILE A 89 4.25 -13.14 -4.22
N GLN A 90 3.02 -13.58 -4.51
CA GLN A 90 2.51 -14.88 -4.10
C GLN A 90 3.33 -16.03 -4.69
N GLN A 91 3.72 -15.94 -5.96
CA GLN A 91 4.56 -16.95 -6.60
C GLN A 91 5.92 -17.05 -5.89
N PHE A 92 6.59 -15.92 -5.66
CA PHE A 92 7.90 -15.92 -5.01
C PHE A 92 7.80 -16.42 -3.56
N ALA A 93 6.75 -16.04 -2.84
CA ALA A 93 6.47 -16.53 -1.49
C ALA A 93 6.24 -18.04 -1.45
N LYS A 94 5.48 -18.60 -2.41
CA LYS A 94 5.25 -20.04 -2.55
C LYS A 94 6.55 -20.79 -2.82
N GLU A 95 7.42 -20.23 -3.64
CA GLU A 95 8.74 -20.78 -3.96
C GLU A 95 9.80 -20.48 -2.89
N LYS A 96 9.45 -19.74 -1.82
CA LYS A 96 10.36 -19.24 -0.78
C LYS A 96 11.54 -18.44 -1.35
N LYS A 97 11.35 -17.81 -2.51
CA LYS A 97 12.33 -16.90 -3.12
C LYS A 97 12.32 -15.54 -2.43
N PRO A 98 13.47 -14.91 -2.18
CA PRO A 98 13.48 -13.55 -1.67
C PRO A 98 12.94 -12.57 -2.72
N PHE A 99 12.35 -11.47 -2.26
CA PHE A 99 11.95 -10.33 -3.09
C PHE A 99 12.05 -9.03 -2.29
N LEU A 100 12.21 -7.93 -3.02
CA LEU A 100 12.00 -6.57 -2.53
C LEU A 100 10.88 -5.95 -3.37
N SER A 101 9.85 -5.42 -2.71
CA SER A 101 8.70 -4.82 -3.38
C SER A 101 8.32 -3.49 -2.77
N TYR A 102 8.03 -2.50 -3.60
CA TYR A 102 7.13 -1.42 -3.22
C TYR A 102 5.78 -2.04 -2.84
N TRP A 103 5.24 -1.65 -1.69
CA TRP A 103 3.91 -2.06 -1.26
C TRP A 103 3.32 -1.04 -0.30
N TYR A 104 2.10 -1.26 0.15
CA TYR A 104 1.41 -0.31 1.02
C TYR A 104 0.53 -1.01 2.05
N GLN A 105 0.24 -0.31 3.14
CA GLN A 105 -0.69 -0.69 4.20
C GLN A 105 -1.82 0.33 4.30
N PRO A 106 -3.04 -0.08 4.68
CA PRO A 106 -3.48 -1.46 4.93
C PRO A 106 -3.69 -2.25 3.63
N GLN A 107 -3.35 -3.54 3.64
CA GLN A 107 -3.54 -4.45 2.50
C GLN A 107 -3.70 -5.90 3.00
N TRP A 108 -4.70 -6.62 2.48
CA TRP A 108 -4.98 -8.03 2.76
C TRP A 108 -3.80 -8.99 2.50
N LEU A 109 -2.90 -8.71 1.55
CA LEU A 109 -1.81 -9.60 1.15
C LEU A 109 -0.83 -9.87 2.31
N PHE A 110 -0.70 -8.95 3.27
CA PHE A 110 0.09 -9.17 4.48
C PHE A 110 -0.41 -10.36 5.32
N ASN A 111 -1.70 -10.73 5.21
CA ASN A 111 -2.27 -11.89 5.91
C ASN A 111 -1.78 -13.22 5.29
N GLU A 112 -1.52 -13.25 3.98
CA GLU A 112 -1.07 -14.45 3.27
C GLU A 112 0.45 -14.54 3.17
N VAL A 113 1.09 -13.40 2.90
CA VAL A 113 2.53 -13.26 2.78
C VAL A 113 2.98 -12.23 3.81
N PRO A 114 3.31 -12.66 5.05
CA PRO A 114 3.86 -11.76 6.04
C PRO A 114 5.16 -11.13 5.52
N MET A 115 5.20 -9.80 5.54
CA MET A 115 6.32 -9.01 5.06
C MET A 115 6.79 -8.05 6.16
N VAL A 116 8.04 -7.64 6.08
CA VAL A 116 8.68 -6.69 6.98
C VAL A 116 9.16 -5.51 6.16
N GLU A 117 8.92 -4.31 6.66
CA GLU A 117 9.35 -3.08 6.00
C GLU A 117 10.87 -2.91 6.10
N VAL A 118 11.48 -2.47 5.00
CA VAL A 118 12.83 -1.96 4.95
C VAL A 118 12.80 -0.49 5.35
N LYS A 119 13.51 -0.16 6.42
CA LYS A 119 13.69 1.21 6.88
C LYS A 119 14.47 1.98 5.82
N LEU A 120 13.81 2.90 5.14
CA LEU A 120 14.40 3.93 4.28
C LEU A 120 14.83 5.15 5.13
N PRO A 121 15.54 6.15 4.57
CA PRO A 121 15.77 7.40 5.29
C PRO A 121 14.44 8.03 5.70
N GLU A 122 14.38 8.63 6.89
CA GLU A 122 13.12 9.11 7.46
C GLU A 122 12.45 10.17 6.58
N TYR A 123 11.12 10.09 6.47
CA TYR A 123 10.33 11.11 5.80
C TYR A 123 10.47 12.46 6.52
N THR A 124 10.59 13.53 5.75
CA THR A 124 10.49 14.91 6.22
C THR A 124 9.73 15.75 5.21
N ASP A 125 9.01 16.77 5.66
CA ASP A 125 8.31 17.71 4.77
C ASP A 125 9.30 18.41 3.83
N GLU A 126 10.52 18.69 4.32
CA GLU A 126 11.59 19.27 3.51
C GLU A 126 12.04 18.35 2.38
N CYS A 127 12.16 17.04 2.64
CA CYS A 127 12.48 16.07 1.60
C CYS A 127 11.32 15.91 0.60
N ALA A 128 10.08 15.89 1.08
CA ALA A 128 8.89 15.77 0.24
C ALA A 128 8.67 16.97 -0.68
N ALA A 129 9.21 18.14 -0.30
CA ALA A 129 9.16 19.37 -1.08
C ALA A 129 10.26 19.46 -2.16
N LYS A 130 11.22 18.52 -2.21
CA LYS A 130 12.23 18.45 -3.27
C LYS A 130 11.59 18.16 -4.63
N ASP A 131 12.33 18.44 -5.70
CA ASP A 131 11.96 17.95 -7.03
C ASP A 131 11.85 16.41 -7.00
N PRO A 132 10.87 15.80 -7.69
CA PRO A 132 10.66 14.35 -7.62
C PRO A 132 11.90 13.51 -7.95
N ALA A 133 12.82 14.03 -8.77
CA ALA A 133 14.06 13.36 -9.14
C ALA A 133 15.12 13.35 -8.02
N ASP A 134 14.98 14.20 -7.02
CA ASP A 134 15.94 14.44 -5.93
C ASP A 134 15.46 13.88 -4.57
N ILE A 135 14.28 13.24 -4.56
CA ILE A 135 13.74 12.58 -3.36
C ILE A 135 14.63 11.40 -2.96
N ASP A 136 14.99 11.38 -1.68
CA ASP A 136 15.89 10.41 -1.04
C ASP A 136 15.39 9.94 0.34
N CYS A 137 14.12 10.18 0.66
CA CYS A 137 13.48 9.76 1.91
C CYS A 137 12.28 8.83 1.68
N ALA A 138 11.87 8.16 2.75
CA ALA A 138 10.69 7.32 2.83
C ALA A 138 9.40 8.09 2.53
N TYR A 139 8.31 7.35 2.38
CA TYR A 139 6.98 7.92 2.21
C TYR A 139 6.38 8.37 3.55
N PRO A 140 5.47 9.36 3.55
CA PRO A 140 4.75 9.73 4.74
C PRO A 140 3.71 8.68 5.11
N THR A 141 3.52 8.50 6.42
CA THR A 141 2.33 7.85 6.95
C THR A 141 1.19 8.87 7.00
N THR A 142 0.11 8.63 6.22
CA THR A 142 -0.93 9.63 5.98
C THR A 142 -2.32 9.10 6.34
N PRO A 143 -3.08 9.78 7.22
CA PRO A 143 -4.50 9.49 7.42
C PRO A 143 -5.25 9.66 6.09
N LEU A 144 -5.96 8.63 5.64
CA LEU A 144 -6.72 8.73 4.39
C LEU A 144 -7.92 9.66 4.60
N GLN A 145 -8.11 10.59 3.67
CA GLN A 145 -9.13 11.63 3.78
C GLN A 145 -10.19 11.48 2.71
N LYS A 146 -11.44 11.83 3.08
CA LYS A 146 -12.55 11.94 2.14
C LYS A 146 -12.61 13.36 1.61
N PHE A 147 -12.78 13.50 0.30
CA PHE A 147 -13.01 14.78 -0.35
C PHE A 147 -14.33 14.73 -1.12
N LEU A 148 -15.20 15.70 -0.86
CA LEU A 148 -16.55 15.73 -1.41
C LEU A 148 -16.71 16.94 -2.34
N ASN A 149 -17.62 16.82 -3.31
CA ASN A 149 -18.06 17.96 -4.08
C ASN A 149 -18.78 18.98 -3.16
N ALA A 150 -18.54 20.27 -3.34
CA ALA A 150 -19.06 21.31 -2.43
C ALA A 150 -20.60 21.37 -2.48
N ASP A 151 -21.17 21.42 -3.68
CA ASP A 151 -22.61 21.43 -3.89
C ASP A 151 -23.29 20.17 -3.35
N PHE A 152 -22.63 19.03 -3.45
CA PHE A 152 -23.14 17.78 -2.88
C PHE A 152 -23.19 17.84 -1.35
N VAL A 153 -22.21 18.49 -0.70
CA VAL A 153 -22.23 18.66 0.75
C VAL A 153 -23.39 19.56 1.20
N GLU A 154 -23.75 20.56 0.41
CA GLU A 154 -24.88 21.45 0.72
C GLU A 154 -26.24 20.81 0.42
N ARG A 155 -26.35 20.06 -0.69
CA ARG A 155 -27.63 19.58 -1.23
C ARG A 155 -27.88 18.09 -1.04
N GLY A 156 -26.88 17.32 -0.63
CA GLY A 156 -26.92 15.85 -0.58
C GLY A 156 -27.64 15.26 0.63
N GLY A 157 -28.12 16.09 1.57
CA GLY A 157 -28.91 15.66 2.73
C GLY A 157 -28.27 14.51 3.52
N ASP A 158 -29.07 13.49 3.83
CA ASP A 158 -28.66 12.32 4.62
C ASP A 158 -27.48 11.57 4.00
N ALA A 159 -27.36 11.52 2.66
CA ALA A 159 -26.23 10.86 2.00
C ALA A 159 -24.91 11.61 2.25
N ALA A 160 -24.93 12.95 2.22
CA ALA A 160 -23.77 13.76 2.54
C ALA A 160 -23.40 13.63 4.02
N SER A 161 -24.39 13.58 4.91
CA SER A 161 -24.19 13.34 6.35
C SER A 161 -23.58 11.96 6.63
N PHE A 162 -24.12 10.92 5.99
CA PHE A 162 -23.60 9.56 6.06
C PHE A 162 -22.14 9.50 5.64
N LEU A 163 -21.80 10.06 4.46
CA LEU A 163 -20.42 10.03 3.96
C LEU A 163 -19.43 10.80 4.86
N LYS A 164 -19.88 11.86 5.54
CA LYS A 164 -19.05 12.56 6.54
C LYS A 164 -18.77 11.67 7.76
N LYS A 165 -19.75 10.90 8.21
CA LYS A 165 -19.63 10.00 9.38
C LYS A 165 -19.00 8.64 9.08
N PHE A 166 -19.08 8.19 7.82
CA PHE A 166 -18.52 6.93 7.36
C PHE A 166 -17.04 6.83 7.73
N GLN A 167 -16.66 5.79 8.47
CA GLN A 167 -15.28 5.55 8.85
C GLN A 167 -15.00 4.05 8.86
N TRP A 168 -13.92 3.62 8.24
CA TRP A 168 -13.44 2.24 8.31
C TRP A 168 -12.31 2.10 9.31
N SER A 169 -12.28 0.96 9.99
CA SER A 169 -11.04 0.46 10.57
C SER A 169 -10.22 -0.28 9.50
N GLU A 170 -8.93 -0.49 9.77
CA GLU A 170 -8.08 -1.31 8.90
C GLU A 170 -8.63 -2.73 8.73
N ARG A 171 -9.25 -3.26 9.80
CA ARG A 171 -9.91 -4.57 9.77
C ARG A 171 -11.07 -4.59 8.79
N ASP A 172 -11.91 -3.56 8.78
CA ASP A 172 -13.06 -3.48 7.88
C ASP A 172 -12.60 -3.42 6.42
N GLN A 173 -11.63 -2.56 6.14
CA GLN A 173 -11.07 -2.41 4.79
C GLN A 173 -10.42 -3.71 4.28
N ASN A 174 -9.63 -4.37 5.12
CA ASN A 174 -8.97 -5.62 4.76
C ASN A 174 -9.99 -6.75 4.57
N GLU A 175 -11.02 -6.85 5.43
CA GLU A 175 -12.08 -7.85 5.29
C GLU A 175 -12.82 -7.71 3.95
N VAL A 176 -13.22 -6.50 3.57
CA VAL A 176 -13.89 -6.25 2.29
C VAL A 176 -12.97 -6.52 1.11
N SER A 177 -11.73 -6.03 1.17
CA SER A 177 -10.74 -6.22 0.10
C SER A 177 -10.38 -7.69 -0.11
N GLU A 178 -10.24 -8.47 0.97
CA GLU A 178 -9.96 -9.90 0.92
C GLU A 178 -11.12 -10.69 0.31
N MET A 179 -12.38 -10.34 0.64
CA MET A 179 -13.55 -10.96 0.00
C MET A 179 -13.55 -10.77 -1.52
N ILE A 180 -13.20 -9.58 -2.00
CA ILE A 180 -13.12 -9.30 -3.44
C ILE A 180 -11.96 -10.10 -4.07
N ALA A 181 -10.77 -10.02 -3.47
CA ALA A 181 -9.56 -10.59 -4.04
C ALA A 181 -9.54 -12.13 -4.02
N GLN A 182 -9.86 -12.72 -2.86
CA GLN A 182 -9.72 -14.16 -2.61
C GLN A 182 -11.01 -14.93 -2.86
N GLN A 183 -12.14 -14.42 -2.38
CA GLN A 183 -13.43 -15.08 -2.56
C GLN A 183 -14.09 -14.75 -3.90
N ARG A 184 -13.47 -13.86 -4.70
CA ARG A 184 -13.92 -13.44 -6.03
C ARG A 184 -15.35 -12.87 -6.02
N LEU A 185 -15.76 -12.29 -4.90
CA LEU A 185 -17.02 -11.56 -4.83
C LEU A 185 -16.93 -10.29 -5.65
N THR A 186 -18.07 -9.84 -6.19
CA THR A 186 -18.13 -8.47 -6.71
C THR A 186 -18.00 -7.47 -5.56
N PRO A 187 -17.56 -6.22 -5.82
CA PRO A 187 -17.56 -5.17 -4.80
C PRO A 187 -18.91 -5.00 -4.10
N GLU A 188 -20.01 -5.11 -4.82
CA GLU A 188 -21.38 -5.00 -4.28
C GLU A 188 -21.71 -6.17 -3.35
N GLU A 189 -21.34 -7.40 -3.72
CA GLU A 189 -21.55 -8.59 -2.89
C GLU A 189 -20.72 -8.53 -1.60
N ALA A 190 -19.45 -8.11 -1.71
CA ALA A 190 -18.57 -7.92 -0.56
C ALA A 190 -19.07 -6.82 0.38
N ALA A 191 -19.48 -5.67 -0.18
CA ALA A 191 -20.05 -4.57 0.59
C ALA A 191 -21.35 -5.00 1.29
N LYS A 192 -22.26 -5.68 0.57
CA LYS A 192 -23.49 -6.20 1.15
C LYS A 192 -23.21 -7.16 2.30
N ARG A 193 -22.28 -8.10 2.11
CA ARG A 193 -21.91 -9.07 3.15
C ARG A 193 -21.31 -8.39 4.38
N TRP A 194 -20.49 -7.36 4.20
CA TRP A 194 -19.95 -6.58 5.30
C TRP A 194 -21.07 -5.81 6.03
N ILE A 195 -21.96 -5.14 5.31
CA ILE A 195 -23.11 -4.42 5.89
C ILE A 195 -23.99 -5.36 6.73
N ASP A 196 -24.30 -6.56 6.21
CA ASP A 196 -25.13 -7.54 6.91
C ASP A 196 -24.48 -8.05 8.22
N ARG A 197 -23.14 -8.10 8.28
CA ARG A 197 -22.37 -8.61 9.43
C ARG A 197 -22.00 -7.55 10.47
N HIS A 198 -21.94 -6.27 10.09
CA HIS A 198 -21.44 -5.18 10.95
C HIS A 198 -22.48 -4.08 11.24
N PRO A 199 -23.75 -4.42 11.62
CA PRO A 199 -24.79 -3.42 11.86
C PRO A 199 -24.48 -2.50 13.05
N ASP A 200 -23.70 -2.94 14.02
CA ASP A 200 -23.24 -2.16 15.16
C ASP A 200 -22.19 -1.10 14.78
N VAL A 201 -21.56 -1.26 13.62
CA VAL A 201 -20.59 -0.31 13.06
C VAL A 201 -21.34 0.73 12.23
N TRP A 202 -21.96 0.32 11.11
CA TRP A 202 -22.46 1.29 10.13
C TRP A 202 -23.73 2.03 10.54
N LYS A 203 -24.56 1.46 11.43
CA LYS A 203 -25.78 2.15 11.89
C LYS A 203 -25.47 3.41 12.67
N LYS A 204 -24.27 3.53 13.26
CA LYS A 204 -23.82 4.76 13.93
C LYS A 204 -23.58 5.91 12.95
N TRP A 205 -23.40 5.62 11.67
CA TRP A 205 -23.18 6.62 10.63
C TRP A 205 -24.47 7.19 10.05
N LEU A 206 -25.62 6.57 10.33
CA LEU A 206 -26.90 7.15 9.98
C LEU A 206 -27.27 8.24 10.99
N ASP A 207 -27.94 9.29 10.52
CA ASP A 207 -28.61 10.22 11.42
C ASP A 207 -29.71 9.50 12.19
N LYS A 208 -29.93 9.92 13.44
CA LYS A 208 -31.13 9.54 14.18
C LYS A 208 -32.27 10.33 13.55
N GLY A 209 -33.12 9.65 12.79
CA GLY A 209 -34.40 10.21 12.33
C GLY A 209 -35.31 10.61 13.48
#